data_AF-A0A7J2RF26-F1
#
_entry.id   AF-A0A7J2RF26-F1
#
_cell.length_a   1.000
_cell.length_b   1.000
_cell.length_c   1.000
_cell.angle_alpha   90.00
_cell.angle_beta   90.00
_cell.angle_gamma   90.00
#
_symmetry.space_group_name_H-M   'P 1'
#
loop_
_entity.id
_entity.type
_entity.pdbx_description
1 polymer ?
#
loop_
_entity_poly.entity_id
_entity_poly.type
_entity_poly.pdbx_seq_one_letter_code
_entity_poly.pdbx_strand_id
1 'polypeptide(L)'
;MEKENTPIIVANTQWDLPENLIKYVQEERMINGLIDIAKTLSPEESVGYAEVVAYLNPATNQAPLRSDVTEIYLYCVTQLMKGKKIEVPKDIAVDKISDNQMEKLNDLKKWIFKQRGGKEKNPILNALKEVFFENKK
;
A
#
# COMPACT_ATOMS: atom_id res chain seq x y z
N MET A 1 -24.30 7.83 -2.17
CA MET A 1 -23.05 8.18 -2.88
C MET A 1 -22.20 6.93 -2.92
N GLU A 2 -22.15 6.26 -4.07
CA GLU A 2 -21.29 5.08 -4.24
C GLU A 2 -19.83 5.52 -4.05
N LYS A 3 -19.09 4.82 -3.19
CA LYS A 3 -17.66 5.04 -3.03
C LYS A 3 -16.99 4.57 -4.33
N GLU A 4 -16.64 5.50 -5.22
CA GLU A 4 -15.96 5.19 -6.48
C GLU A 4 -14.57 4.56 -6.26
N ASN A 5 -13.89 4.93 -5.16
CA ASN A 5 -12.57 4.43 -4.82
C ASN A 5 -12.61 3.11 -4.03
N THR A 6 -11.59 2.26 -4.22
CA THR A 6 -11.49 1.01 -3.45
C THR A 6 -11.29 1.29 -1.96
N PRO A 7 -11.87 0.51 -1.04
CA PRO A 7 -11.71 0.76 0.38
C PRO A 7 -10.24 0.61 0.83
N ILE A 8 -9.83 1.39 1.84
CA ILE A 8 -8.58 1.15 2.57
C ILE A 8 -8.86 0.05 3.59
N ILE A 9 -8.06 -1.02 3.55
CA ILE A 9 -8.23 -2.18 4.43
C ILE A 9 -7.36 -1.96 5.67
N VAL A 10 -7.96 -2.09 6.85
CA VAL A 10 -7.30 -1.95 8.15
C VAL A 10 -7.47 -3.24 8.95
N ALA A 11 -6.44 -3.67 9.70
CA ALA A 11 -6.54 -4.89 10.52
C ALA A 11 -7.51 -4.72 11.69
N ASN A 12 -7.71 -3.48 12.16
CA ASN A 12 -8.69 -3.16 13.19
C ASN A 12 -9.31 -1.79 12.90
N THR A 13 -10.64 -1.69 13.02
CA THR A 13 -11.42 -0.47 12.79
C THR A 13 -11.68 0.35 14.06
N GLN A 14 -11.24 -0.13 15.23
CA GLN A 14 -11.37 0.58 16.52
C GLN A 14 -10.36 1.72 16.69
N TRP A 15 -9.42 1.87 15.75
CA TRP A 15 -8.39 2.90 15.78
C TRP A 15 -8.44 3.71 14.49
N ASP A 16 -8.37 5.03 14.63
CA ASP A 16 -8.31 5.94 13.51
C ASP A 16 -6.91 5.93 12.88
N LEU A 17 -6.87 5.87 11.55
CA LEU A 17 -5.62 6.01 10.82
C LEU A 17 -5.16 7.48 10.83
N PRO A 18 -3.85 7.75 11.01
CA PRO A 18 -3.31 9.09 10.82
C PRO A 18 -3.65 9.66 9.43
N GLU A 19 -4.07 10.92 9.36
CA GLU A 19 -4.50 11.55 8.10
C GLU A 19 -3.43 11.54 7.01
N ASN A 20 -2.16 11.73 7.39
CA ASN A 20 -1.03 11.66 6.47
C ASN A 20 -0.90 10.26 5.84
N LEU A 21 -1.14 9.20 6.61
CA LEU A 21 -1.08 7.83 6.11
C LEU A 21 -2.20 7.56 5.09
N ILE A 22 -3.41 8.07 5.33
CA ILE A 22 -4.51 8.01 4.36
C ILE A 22 -4.09 8.69 3.04
N LYS A 23 -3.49 9.89 3.13
CA LYS A 23 -2.99 10.61 1.93
C LYS A 23 -1.92 9.81 1.20
N TYR A 24 -0.97 9.20 1.93
CA TYR A 24 0.08 8.39 1.32
C TYR A 24 -0.47 7.16 0.59
N VAL A 25 -1.49 6.51 1.15
CA VAL A 25 -2.19 5.40 0.47
C VAL A 25 -2.82 5.88 -0.83
N GLN A 26 -3.51 7.02 -0.82
CA GLN A 26 -4.15 7.57 -2.01
C GLN A 26 -3.12 7.95 -3.09
N GLU A 27 -2.00 8.55 -2.70
CA GLU A 27 -0.90 8.91 -3.60
C GLU A 27 -0.27 7.67 -4.25
N GLU A 28 0.07 6.64 -3.46
CA GLU A 28 0.65 5.40 -3.98
C GLU A 28 -0.32 4.68 -4.93
N ARG A 29 -1.62 4.66 -4.61
CA ARG A 29 -2.65 4.07 -5.47
C ARG A 29 -2.78 4.79 -6.81
N MET A 30 -2.74 6.12 -6.81
CA MET A 30 -2.78 6.91 -8.04
C MET A 30 -1.55 6.63 -8.91
N ILE A 31 -0.36 6.62 -8.30
CA ILE A 31 0.90 6.32 -9.00
C ILE A 31 0.85 4.90 -9.60
N ASN A 32 0.50 3.90 -8.80
CA ASN A 32 0.39 2.51 -9.26
C ASN A 32 -0.67 2.35 -10.34
N GLY A 33 -1.80 3.07 -10.23
CA GLY A 33 -2.83 3.09 -11.27
C GLY A 33 -2.34 3.66 -12.59
N LEU A 34 -1.57 4.77 -12.57
CA LEU A 34 -0.94 5.32 -13.77
C LEU A 34 0.09 4.38 -14.37
N ILE A 35 0.92 3.73 -13.54
CA ILE A 35 1.88 2.73 -13.99
C ILE A 35 1.15 1.54 -14.61
N ASP A 36 0.06 1.07 -14.00
CA ASP A 36 -0.72 -0.07 -14.48
C ASP A 36 -1.34 0.14 -15.85
N ILE A 37 -1.73 1.38 -16.19
CA ILE A 37 -2.19 1.75 -17.53
C ILE A 37 -1.07 1.54 -18.57
N ALA A 38 0.18 1.86 -18.23
CA ALA A 38 1.32 1.73 -19.13
C ALA A 38 1.92 0.30 -19.14
N LYS A 39 1.91 -0.37 -18.00
CA LYS A 39 2.44 -1.71 -17.77
C LYS A 39 1.60 -2.39 -16.70
N THR A 40 0.87 -3.43 -17.10
CA THR A 40 0.08 -4.26 -16.17
C THR A 40 0.91 -4.68 -14.96
N LEU A 41 0.48 -4.25 -13.78
CA LEU A 41 1.09 -4.61 -12.51
C LEU A 41 0.52 -5.93 -11.98
N SER A 42 1.36 -6.71 -11.32
CA SER A 42 0.89 -7.84 -10.51
C SER A 42 0.11 -7.36 -9.28
N PRO A 43 -0.64 -8.25 -8.59
CA PRO A 43 -1.37 -7.88 -7.38
C PRO A 43 -0.48 -7.29 -6.28
N GLU A 44 0.69 -7.89 -6.04
CA GLU A 44 1.66 -7.40 -5.06
C GLU A 44 2.35 -6.10 -5.48
N GLU A 45 2.57 -5.86 -6.77
CA GLU A 45 3.10 -4.57 -7.26
C GLU A 45 2.05 -3.45 -7.14
N SER A 46 0.77 -3.79 -7.26
CA SER A 46 -0.35 -2.84 -7.20
C SER A 46 -0.66 -2.30 -5.80
N VAL A 47 -0.11 -2.92 -4.75
CA VAL A 47 -0.26 -2.49 -3.36
C VAL A 47 1.02 -1.80 -2.93
N GLY A 48 0.90 -0.58 -2.43
CA GLY A 48 2.05 0.20 -1.96
C GLY A 48 2.43 -0.12 -0.51
N TYR A 49 3.56 0.44 -0.05
CA TYR A 49 3.99 0.25 1.34
C TYR A 49 3.07 0.98 2.32
N ALA A 50 2.49 2.12 1.94
CA ALA A 50 1.53 2.85 2.76
C ALA A 50 0.28 2.01 3.07
N GLU A 51 -0.18 1.18 2.12
CA GLU A 51 -1.33 0.29 2.37
C GLU A 51 -1.00 -0.82 3.37
N VAL A 52 0.20 -1.38 3.30
CA VAL A 52 0.66 -2.37 4.28
C VAL A 52 0.82 -1.74 5.65
N VAL A 53 1.39 -0.53 5.73
CA VAL A 53 1.50 0.23 6.98
C VAL A 53 0.13 0.57 7.54
N ALA A 54 -0.82 1.03 6.71
CA ALA A 54 -2.20 1.29 7.11
C ALA A 54 -2.90 0.04 7.64
N TYR A 55 -2.64 -1.11 7.02
CA TYR A 55 -3.19 -2.37 7.50
C TYR A 55 -2.64 -2.76 8.88
N LEU A 56 -1.31 -2.70 9.07
CA LEU A 56 -0.63 -3.20 10.28
C LEU A 56 -0.62 -2.21 11.45
N ASN A 57 -0.70 -0.90 11.20
CA ASN A 57 -0.57 0.15 12.23
C ASN A 57 -1.56 -0.01 13.40
N PRO A 58 -2.87 -0.30 13.18
CA PRO A 58 -3.79 -0.55 14.28
C PRO A 58 -3.38 -1.75 15.14
N ALA A 59 -2.80 -2.79 14.55
CA ALA A 59 -2.38 -3.99 15.26
C ALA A 59 -1.16 -3.73 16.16
N THR A 60 -0.20 -2.91 15.70
CA THR A 60 0.97 -2.52 16.50
C THR A 60 0.62 -1.68 17.73
N ASN A 61 -0.48 -0.94 17.69
CA ASN A 61 -0.91 -0.08 18.81
C ASN A 61 -1.60 -0.86 19.94
N GLN A 62 -2.04 -2.10 19.68
CA GLN A 62 -2.75 -2.93 20.66
C GLN A 62 -1.81 -3.82 21.45
N ALA A 63 -0.82 -4.41 20.79
CA ALA A 63 0.11 -5.32 21.41
C ALA A 63 1.43 -5.38 20.61
N PRO A 64 2.54 -5.77 21.25
CA PRO A 64 3.74 -6.15 20.54
C PRO A 64 3.44 -7.27 19.55
N LEU A 65 3.73 -7.04 18.27
CA LEU A 65 3.65 -8.08 17.25
C LEU A 65 4.81 -9.06 17.40
N ARG A 66 4.64 -10.25 16.84
CA ARG A 66 5.75 -11.20 16.69
C ARG A 66 6.90 -10.52 15.94
N SER A 67 8.14 -10.85 16.32
CA SER A 67 9.35 -10.22 15.76
C SER A 67 9.39 -10.23 14.24
N ASP A 68 8.94 -11.32 13.61
CA ASP A 68 8.91 -11.45 12.15
C ASP A 68 7.96 -10.45 11.47
N VAL A 69 6.80 -10.20 12.07
CA VAL A 69 5.83 -9.21 11.57
C VAL A 69 6.32 -7.78 11.86
N THR A 70 6.95 -7.56 13.01
CA THR A 70 7.53 -6.26 13.40
C THR A 70 8.61 -5.82 12.41
N GLU A 71 9.52 -6.72 12.01
CA GLU A 71 10.55 -6.40 11.01
C GLU A 71 9.94 -6.07 9.64
N ILE A 72 8.91 -6.80 9.21
CA ILE A 72 8.18 -6.49 7.95
C ILE A 72 7.51 -5.12 8.05
N TYR A 73 6.88 -4.80 9.18
CA TYR A 73 6.26 -3.49 9.41
C TYR A 73 7.29 -2.35 9.36
N LEU A 74 8.39 -2.48 10.12
CA LEU A 74 9.46 -1.47 10.14
C LEU A 74 10.14 -1.32 8.77
N TYR A 75 10.27 -2.41 8.02
CA TYR A 75 10.75 -2.35 6.64
C TYR A 75 9.81 -1.52 5.77
N CYS A 76 8.50 -1.79 5.80
CA CYS A 76 7.51 -1.03 5.02
C CYS A 76 7.47 0.45 5.42
N VAL A 77 7.52 0.76 6.72
CA VAL A 77 7.65 2.14 7.22
C VAL A 77 8.92 2.79 6.69
N THR A 78 10.05 2.08 6.75
CA THR A 78 11.35 2.58 6.25
C THR A 78 11.29 2.91 4.77
N GLN A 79 10.74 2.02 3.93
CA GLN A 79 10.62 2.25 2.50
C GLN A 79 9.65 3.40 2.18
N LEU A 80 8.52 3.47 2.89
CA LEU A 80 7.55 4.56 2.74
C LEU A 80 8.19 5.92 3.06
N MET A 81 8.84 6.04 4.21
CA MET A 81 9.45 7.30 4.66
C MET A 81 10.59 7.74 3.73
N LYS A 82 11.41 6.79 3.24
CA LYS A 82 12.41 7.06 2.20
C LYS A 82 11.79 7.65 0.93
N GLY A 83 10.68 7.08 0.47
CA GLY A 83 9.92 7.61 -0.67
C GLY A 83 9.40 9.02 -0.44
N LYS A 84 9.09 9.38 0.82
CA LYS A 84 8.68 10.73 1.23
C LYS A 84 9.83 11.67 1.60
N LYS A 85 11.08 11.21 1.49
CA LYS A 85 12.29 11.96 1.92
C LYS A 85 12.23 12.37 3.41
N ILE A 86 11.60 11.55 4.23
CA ILE A 86 11.55 11.70 5.68
C ILE A 86 12.65 10.81 6.29
N GLU A 87 13.49 11.38 7.15
CA GLU A 87 14.55 10.64 7.80
C GLU A 87 13.98 9.68 8.85
N VAL A 88 14.40 8.41 8.79
CA VAL A 88 14.06 7.39 9.77
C VAL A 88 15.25 7.19 10.69
N PRO A 89 15.07 7.28 12.03
CA PRO A 89 16.14 7.01 12.99
C PRO A 89 16.79 5.64 12.76
N LYS A 90 18.13 5.61 12.79
CA LYS A 90 18.93 4.41 12.42
C LYS A 90 18.68 3.20 13.32
N ASP A 91 18.25 3.44 14.56
CA ASP A 91 17.92 2.43 15.57
C ASP A 91 16.62 1.67 15.25
N ILE A 92 15.72 2.25 14.46
CA ILE A 92 14.46 1.61 14.06
C ILE A 92 14.35 1.35 12.55
N ALA A 93 15.29 1.87 11.76
CA ALA A 93 15.31 1.68 10.31
C ALA A 93 15.62 0.22 9.96
N VAL A 94 14.77 -0.37 9.12
CA VAL A 94 14.98 -1.72 8.57
C VAL A 94 15.11 -1.60 7.06
N ASP A 95 16.34 -1.71 6.57
CA ASP A 95 16.66 -1.53 5.15
C ASP A 95 16.42 -2.79 4.30
N LYS A 96 16.47 -3.95 4.94
CA LYS A 96 16.38 -5.27 4.29
C LYS A 96 15.65 -6.24 5.20
N ILE A 97 14.93 -7.17 4.58
CA ILE A 97 14.29 -8.32 5.21
C ILE A 97 14.72 -9.59 4.49
N SER A 98 14.59 -10.75 5.13
CA SER A 98 14.89 -12.04 4.51
C SER A 98 13.94 -12.39 3.37
N ASP A 99 14.34 -13.31 2.50
CA ASP A 99 13.49 -13.77 1.38
C ASP A 99 12.15 -14.34 1.86
N ASN A 100 12.15 -15.09 2.97
CA ASN A 100 10.92 -15.60 3.59
C ASN A 100 10.00 -14.48 4.11
N GLN A 101 10.58 -13.42 4.68
CA GLN A 101 9.79 -12.25 5.09
C GLN A 101 9.26 -11.47 3.88
N MET A 102 10.04 -11.41 2.80
CA MET A 102 9.60 -10.82 1.54
C MET A 102 8.45 -11.61 0.91
N GLU A 103 8.49 -12.94 0.96
CA GLU A 103 7.40 -13.81 0.53
C GLU A 103 6.13 -13.55 1.35
N LYS A 104 6.23 -13.54 2.68
CA LYS A 104 5.11 -13.18 3.58
C LYS A 104 4.55 -11.79 3.30
N LEU A 105 5.40 -10.81 3.03
CA LEU A 105 4.99 -9.46 2.65
C LEU A 105 4.23 -9.49 1.32
N ASN A 106 4.73 -10.19 0.31
CA ASN A 106 4.04 -10.31 -0.98
C ASN A 106 2.68 -11.01 -0.84
N ASP A 107 2.59 -12.03 0.00
CA ASP A 107 1.31 -12.70 0.30
C ASP A 107 0.33 -11.77 1.00
N LEU A 108 0.79 -10.97 1.96
CA LEU A 108 -0.03 -9.93 2.59
C LEU A 108 -0.50 -8.89 1.57
N LYS A 109 0.37 -8.44 0.66
CA LYS A 109 0.01 -7.50 -0.41
C LYS A 109 -1.05 -8.09 -1.34
N LYS A 110 -0.89 -9.34 -1.77
CA LYS A 110 -1.90 -10.06 -2.57
C LYS A 110 -3.24 -10.17 -1.83
N TRP A 111 -3.19 -10.47 -0.53
CA TRP A 111 -4.40 -10.53 0.29
C TRP A 111 -5.09 -9.17 0.38
N ILE A 112 -4.36 -8.08 0.68
CA ILE A 112 -4.90 -6.70 0.71
C ILE A 112 -5.52 -6.34 -0.63
N PHE A 113 -4.84 -6.63 -1.74
CA PHE A 113 -5.33 -6.41 -3.10
C PHE A 113 -6.69 -7.09 -3.33
N LYS A 114 -6.82 -8.36 -2.90
CA LYS A 114 -8.08 -9.10 -3.00
C LYS A 114 -9.16 -8.47 -2.13
N GLN A 115 -8.85 -8.10 -0.89
CA GLN A 115 -9.82 -7.53 0.05
C GLN A 115 -10.34 -6.16 -0.39
N ARG A 116 -9.49 -5.31 -1.00
CA ARG A 116 -9.93 -4.01 -1.54
C ARG A 116 -10.72 -4.12 -2.85
N GLY A 117 -10.89 -5.32 -3.40
CA GLY A 117 -11.64 -5.55 -4.65
C GLY A 117 -10.82 -5.35 -5.92
N GLY A 118 -9.48 -5.45 -5.83
CA GLY A 118 -8.57 -5.49 -6.97
C GLY A 118 -7.83 -4.18 -7.24
N LYS A 119 -7.74 -3.81 -8.52
CA LYS A 119 -7.05 -2.59 -8.98
C LYS A 119 -7.79 -1.34 -8.50
N GLU A 120 -7.05 -0.25 -8.34
CA GLU A 120 -7.66 1.02 -7.96
C GLU A 120 -8.67 1.47 -9.02
N LYS A 121 -9.86 1.80 -8.56
CA LYS A 121 -10.93 2.35 -9.37
C LYS A 121 -10.94 3.84 -9.11
N ASN A 122 -10.52 4.64 -10.08
CA ASN A 122 -10.51 6.09 -9.96
C ASN A 122 -11.02 6.70 -11.27
N PRO A 123 -11.97 7.65 -11.23
CA PRO A 123 -12.53 8.27 -12.44
C PRO A 123 -11.46 8.90 -13.35
N ILE A 124 -10.41 9.49 -12.78
CA ILE A 124 -9.32 10.13 -13.53
C ILE A 124 -8.50 9.07 -14.28
N LEU A 125 -8.21 7.93 -13.64
CA LEU A 125 -7.49 6.84 -14.29
C LEU A 125 -8.28 6.24 -15.45
N ASN A 126 -9.60 6.07 -15.27
CA ASN A 126 -10.49 5.58 -16.33
C ASN A 126 -10.52 6.55 -17.51
N ALA A 127 -10.72 7.85 -17.25
CA ALA A 127 -10.72 8.88 -18.30
C ALA A 127 -9.37 8.95 -19.05
N LEU A 128 -8.24 8.86 -18.34
CA LEU A 128 -6.92 8.82 -18.97
C LEU A 128 -6.73 7.60 -19.87
N LYS A 129 -7.19 6.43 -19.41
CA LYS A 129 -7.12 5.19 -20.19
C LYS A 129 -7.95 5.29 -21.47
N GLU A 130 -9.18 5.79 -21.37
CA GLU A 130 -10.08 6.01 -22.51
C GLU A 130 -9.44 6.96 -23.55
N VAL A 131 -8.98 8.14 -23.11
CA VAL A 131 -8.46 9.18 -24.00
C VAL A 131 -7.16 8.76 -24.69
N PHE A 132 -6.19 8.25 -23.94
CA PHE A 132 -4.82 8.07 -24.45
C PHE A 132 -4.51 6.67 -24.95
N PHE A 133 -5.26 5.65 -24.52
CA PHE A 133 -4.91 4.25 -24.77
C PHE A 133 -5.98 3.50 -25.55
N GLU A 134 -7.27 3.85 -25.41
CA GLU A 134 -8.36 3.15 -26.12
C GLU A 134 -8.73 3.79 -27.46
N ASN A 135 -8.48 5.09 -27.66
CA ASN A 135 -8.70 5.80 -28.94
C ASN A 135 -7.64 5.55 -30.04
N LYS A 136 -6.80 4.51 -29.92
CA LYS A 136 -5.82 4.13 -30.95
C LYS A 136 -6.38 3.14 -31.99
N LYS A 137 -7.69 3.19 -32.28
CA LYS A 137 -8.33 2.40 -33.34
C LYS A 137 -8.70 3.27 -34.53
#